data_AF-A0A8J6NIZ1-F1
#
_entry.id   AF-A0A8J6NIZ1-F1
#
_cell.length_a   1.000
_cell.length_b   1.000
_cell.length_c   1.000
_cell.angle_alpha   90.00
_cell.angle_beta   90.00
_cell.angle_gamma   90.00
#
_symmetry.space_group_name_H-M   'P 1'
#
loop_
_entity.id
_entity.type
_entity.pdbx_description
1 polymer ?
#
loop_
_entity_poly.entity_id
_entity_poly.type
_entity_poly.pdbx_seq_one_letter_code
_entity_poly.pdbx_strand_id
1 'polypeptide(L)'
;MTLSKTSSSPNRIFGSIRSQLVLGFGLILILALVIAIIGYQSLQSLRTSVQTTLEEASQIRELSLEIENEFLLARQDESSFLATWRSLGFEAAQAEYVSTNELHLEQARSKFHEFEKIVQNSGDPELMDTLNDSVNLIPLLDTYESAFQAVVTAIEQRSRPDGQENTMFATLNQLEAMVSPLPDPELLQLVF
;
A
#
# COMPACT_ATOMS: atom_id res chain seq x y z
N MET A 1 43.96 72.05 -66.55
CA MET A 1 42.57 72.45 -66.31
C MET A 1 41.99 71.52 -65.24
N THR A 2 41.81 72.11 -64.06
CA THR A 2 41.07 71.74 -62.83
C THR A 2 40.48 70.34 -62.61
N LEU A 3 40.92 69.77 -61.47
CA LEU A 3 40.31 68.69 -60.69
C LEU A 3 38.88 68.99 -60.22
N SER A 4 38.03 67.95 -60.10
CA SER A 4 36.98 67.89 -59.07
C SER A 4 36.66 66.45 -58.67
N LYS A 5 37.27 66.02 -57.55
CA LYS A 5 36.95 64.77 -56.85
C LYS A 5 35.88 65.08 -55.81
N THR A 6 34.63 64.71 -56.08
CA THR A 6 33.50 64.84 -55.15
C THR A 6 33.57 63.72 -54.11
N SER A 7 34.14 64.06 -52.94
CA SER A 7 34.10 63.24 -51.73
C SER A 7 32.72 63.36 -51.08
N SER A 8 31.86 62.34 -51.22
CA SER A 8 30.66 62.21 -50.40
C SER A 8 31.04 61.68 -49.01
N SER A 9 31.01 62.57 -48.01
CA SER A 9 31.17 62.21 -46.61
C SER A 9 30.05 61.26 -46.17
N PRO A 10 30.34 60.11 -45.54
CA PRO A 10 29.31 59.31 -44.89
C PRO A 10 28.79 60.08 -43.68
N ASN A 11 27.51 60.46 -43.76
CA ASN A 11 26.78 61.13 -42.69
C ASN A 11 26.65 60.16 -41.51
N ARG A 12 27.62 60.18 -40.58
CA ARG A 12 27.53 59.40 -39.34
C ARG A 12 26.50 60.08 -38.44
N ILE A 13 25.30 59.51 -38.42
CA ILE A 13 24.23 59.84 -37.48
C ILE A 13 24.71 59.42 -36.08
N PHE A 14 25.55 60.23 -35.46
CA PHE A 14 25.82 60.12 -34.03
C PHE A 14 24.61 60.69 -33.31
N GLY A 15 23.66 59.81 -32.96
CA GLY A 15 22.61 60.17 -32.01
C GLY A 15 23.24 60.73 -30.73
N SER A 16 22.65 61.80 -30.19
CA SER A 16 23.07 62.42 -28.92
C SER A 16 23.40 61.36 -27.87
N ILE A 17 24.50 61.56 -27.13
CA ILE A 17 24.97 60.67 -26.03
C ILE A 17 23.83 60.27 -25.08
N ARG A 18 22.85 61.15 -24.88
CA ARG A 18 21.64 60.88 -24.09
C ARG A 18 20.78 59.74 -24.66
N SER A 19 20.62 59.67 -25.98
CA SER A 19 19.85 58.62 -26.65
C SER A 19 20.54 57.25 -26.56
N GLN A 20 21.87 57.21 -26.65
CA GLN A 20 22.63 55.97 -26.47
C GLN A 20 22.56 55.44 -25.03
N LEU A 21 22.62 56.33 -24.03
CA LEU A 21 22.44 55.95 -22.62
C LEU A 21 21.03 55.41 -22.34
N VAL A 22 19.98 56.07 -22.85
CA VAL A 22 18.60 55.60 -22.69
C VAL A 22 18.38 54.25 -23.38
N LEU A 23 18.96 54.05 -24.56
CA LEU A 23 18.85 52.78 -25.29
C LEU A 23 19.58 51.64 -24.57
N GLY A 24 20.80 51.89 -24.09
CA GLY A 24 21.55 50.90 -23.31
C GLY A 24 20.84 50.54 -21.99
N PHE A 25 20.32 51.54 -21.27
CA PHE A 25 19.56 51.31 -20.05
C PHE A 25 18.24 50.57 -20.31
N GLY A 26 17.51 50.91 -21.37
CA GLY A 26 16.30 50.20 -21.78
C GLY A 26 16.57 48.74 -22.12
N LEU A 27 17.68 48.45 -22.80
CA LEU A 27 18.10 47.08 -23.10
C LEU A 27 18.36 46.27 -21.81
N ILE A 28 19.08 46.86 -20.84
CA ILE A 28 19.36 46.22 -19.55
C ILE A 28 18.06 45.96 -18.77
N LEU A 29 17.11 46.90 -18.79
CA LEU A 29 15.80 46.71 -18.15
C LEU A 29 15.00 45.57 -18.79
N ILE A 30 14.99 45.48 -20.12
CA ILE A 30 14.34 44.38 -20.83
C ILE A 30 15.00 43.04 -20.47
N LEU A 31 16.33 42.99 -20.43
CA LEU A 31 17.06 41.79 -20.05
C LEU A 31 16.75 41.36 -18.61
N ALA A 32 16.72 42.30 -17.67
CA ALA A 32 16.35 42.05 -16.28
C ALA A 32 14.90 41.54 -16.16
N LEU A 33 13.98 42.10 -16.95
CA LEU A 33 12.59 41.65 -17.01
C LEU A 33 12.49 40.20 -17.52
N VAL A 34 13.22 39.84 -18.57
CA VAL A 34 13.24 38.46 -19.10
C VAL A 34 13.77 37.49 -18.05
N ILE A 35 14.87 37.83 -17.36
CA ILE A 35 15.43 37.00 -16.28
C ILE A 35 14.40 36.84 -15.14
N ALA A 36 13.72 37.92 -14.76
CA ALA A 36 12.67 37.87 -13.73
C ALA A 36 11.50 36.97 -14.13
N ILE A 37 11.07 37.01 -15.40
CA ILE A 37 10.01 36.14 -15.93
C ILE A 37 10.44 34.67 -15.89
N ILE A 38 11.66 34.36 -16.34
CA ILE A 38 12.20 32.99 -16.31
C ILE A 38 12.31 32.48 -14.87
N GLY A 39 12.83 33.31 -13.95
CA GLY A 39 12.94 32.96 -12.53
C GLY A 39 11.58 32.72 -11.88
N TYR A 40 10.58 33.54 -12.22
CA TYR A 40 9.21 33.37 -11.74
C TYR A 40 8.57 32.07 -12.26
N GLN A 41 8.71 31.77 -13.55
CA GLN A 41 8.20 30.52 -14.14
C GLN A 41 8.88 29.29 -13.51
N SER A 42 10.20 29.32 -13.35
CA SER A 42 10.95 28.22 -12.71
C SER A 42 10.49 27.99 -11.27
N LEU A 43 10.30 29.05 -10.49
CA LEU A 43 9.78 28.94 -9.13
C LEU A 43 8.35 28.40 -9.09
N GLN A 44 7.50 28.81 -10.02
CA GLN A 44 6.13 28.33 -10.10
C GLN A 44 6.06 26.85 -10.47
N SER A 45 6.85 26.41 -11.46
CA SER A 45 6.97 24.99 -11.79
C SER A 45 7.47 24.15 -10.61
N LEU A 46 8.52 24.61 -9.91
CA LEU A 46 9.05 23.92 -8.73
C LEU A 46 8.02 23.79 -7.60
N ARG A 47 7.27 24.87 -7.32
CA ARG A 47 6.21 24.84 -6.29
C ARG A 47 5.12 23.83 -6.64
N THR A 48 4.65 23.83 -7.88
CA THR A 48 3.63 22.88 -8.34
C THR A 48 4.15 21.45 -8.24
N SER A 49 5.36 21.17 -8.73
CA SER A 49 5.94 19.83 -8.65
C SER A 49 6.11 19.34 -7.22
N VAL A 50 6.67 20.16 -6.32
CA VAL A 50 6.85 19.78 -4.90
C VAL A 50 5.50 19.52 -4.22
N GLN A 51 4.49 20.33 -4.51
CA GLN A 51 3.17 20.15 -3.90
C GLN A 51 2.51 18.85 -4.37
N THR A 52 2.55 18.56 -5.67
CA THR A 52 2.00 17.31 -6.24
C THR A 52 2.74 16.09 -5.69
N THR A 53 4.07 16.07 -5.71
CA THR A 53 4.87 14.95 -5.20
C THR A 53 4.63 14.71 -3.70
N LEU A 54 4.49 15.77 -2.90
CA LEU A 54 4.22 15.63 -1.47
C LEU A 54 2.83 15.05 -1.20
N GLU A 55 1.83 15.46 -1.97
CA GLU A 55 0.46 14.95 -1.85
C GLU A 55 0.39 13.46 -2.24
N GLU A 56 1.00 13.09 -3.37
CA GLU A 56 1.10 11.70 -3.82
C GLU A 56 1.83 10.81 -2.80
N ALA A 57 2.98 11.29 -2.28
CA ALA A 57 3.73 10.56 -1.25
C ALA A 57 2.93 10.38 0.05
N SER A 58 2.12 11.37 0.43
CA SER A 58 1.24 11.28 1.59
C SER A 58 0.15 10.23 1.38
N GLN A 59 -0.52 10.24 0.22
CA GLN A 59 -1.56 9.28 -0.11
C GLN A 59 -1.01 7.85 -0.18
N ILE A 60 0.16 7.66 -0.81
CA ILE A 60 0.84 6.37 -0.86
C ILE A 60 1.15 5.84 0.54
N ARG A 61 1.65 6.71 1.42
CA ARG A 61 1.95 6.34 2.81
C ARG A 61 0.68 5.93 3.57
N GLU A 62 -0.40 6.69 3.41
CA GLU A 62 -1.69 6.40 4.04
C GLU A 62 -2.23 5.04 3.58
N LEU A 63 -2.30 4.82 2.27
CA LEU A 63 -2.74 3.53 1.72
C LEU A 63 -1.87 2.36 2.18
N SER A 64 -0.55 2.55 2.26
CA SER A 64 0.37 1.50 2.75
C SER A 64 0.06 1.12 4.20
N LEU A 65 -0.18 2.11 5.06
CA LEU A 65 -0.56 1.88 6.46
C LEU A 65 -1.93 1.21 6.57
N GLU A 66 -2.88 1.60 5.73
CA GLU A 66 -4.19 0.98 5.72
C GLU A 66 -4.12 -0.49 5.24
N ILE A 67 -3.34 -0.79 4.20
CA ILE A 67 -3.11 -2.18 3.74
C ILE A 67 -2.50 -3.02 4.87
N GLU A 68 -1.48 -2.49 5.56
CA GLU A 68 -0.87 -3.17 6.72
C GLU A 68 -1.90 -3.41 7.82
N ASN A 69 -2.71 -2.41 8.15
CA ASN A 69 -3.74 -2.52 9.17
C ASN A 69 -4.79 -3.58 8.81
N GLU A 70 -5.33 -3.57 7.58
CA GLU A 70 -6.29 -4.58 7.14
C GLU A 70 -5.71 -5.99 7.21
N PHE A 71 -4.44 -6.18 6.81
CA PHE A 71 -3.79 -7.47 6.93
C PHE A 71 -3.61 -7.92 8.39
N LEU A 72 -3.26 -7.00 9.29
CA LEU A 72 -3.16 -7.30 10.73
C LEU A 72 -4.52 -7.70 11.34
N LEU A 73 -5.60 -7.02 10.93
CA LEU A 73 -6.96 -7.37 11.34
C LEU A 73 -7.35 -8.76 10.82
N ALA A 74 -7.07 -9.07 9.55
CA ALA A 74 -7.27 -10.41 9.01
C ALA A 74 -6.53 -11.47 9.85
N ARG A 75 -5.25 -11.24 10.19
CA ARG A 75 -4.48 -12.17 11.05
C ARG A 75 -5.03 -12.29 12.46
N GLN A 76 -5.58 -11.21 13.01
CA GLN A 76 -6.25 -11.24 14.31
C GLN A 76 -7.50 -12.12 14.26
N ASP A 77 -8.30 -12.04 13.20
CA ASP A 77 -9.48 -12.87 13.03
C ASP A 77 -9.13 -14.34 12.81
N GLU A 78 -8.08 -14.64 12.02
CA GLU A 78 -7.53 -15.99 11.90
C GLU A 78 -7.17 -16.55 13.29
N SER A 79 -6.42 -15.78 14.08
CA SER A 79 -6.02 -16.20 15.43
C SER A 79 -7.24 -16.41 16.33
N SER A 80 -8.26 -15.55 16.21
CA SER A 80 -9.48 -15.60 17.02
C SER A 80 -10.32 -16.83 16.66
N PHE A 81 -10.45 -17.14 15.36
CA PHE A 81 -11.06 -18.36 14.87
C PHE A 81 -10.37 -19.60 15.46
N LEU A 82 -9.05 -19.69 15.31
CA LEU A 82 -8.26 -20.85 15.78
C LEU A 82 -8.34 -21.05 17.30
N ALA A 83 -8.46 -19.96 18.07
CA ALA A 83 -8.59 -20.01 19.52
C ALA A 83 -9.98 -20.42 20.00
N THR A 84 -11.04 -20.02 19.29
CA THR A 84 -12.42 -20.07 19.82
C THR A 84 -13.31 -21.12 19.18
N TRP A 85 -12.97 -21.68 18.01
CA TRP A 85 -13.85 -22.60 17.28
C TRP A 85 -14.31 -23.82 18.08
N ARG A 86 -13.47 -24.30 19.01
CA ARG A 86 -13.82 -25.44 19.89
C ARG A 86 -14.85 -25.07 20.96
N SER A 87 -14.76 -23.86 21.53
CA SER A 87 -15.64 -23.42 22.60
C SER A 87 -16.94 -22.80 22.09
N LEU A 88 -16.88 -22.09 20.95
CA LEU A 88 -18.02 -21.40 20.34
C LEU A 88 -18.82 -22.32 19.40
N GLY A 89 -18.17 -23.36 18.87
CA GLY A 89 -18.69 -24.20 17.80
C GLY A 89 -18.22 -23.71 16.43
N PHE A 90 -17.98 -24.66 15.53
CA PHE A 90 -17.40 -24.37 14.21
C PHE A 90 -18.24 -23.37 13.41
N GLU A 91 -19.55 -23.59 13.29
CA GLU A 91 -20.45 -22.76 12.46
C GLU A 91 -20.48 -21.31 12.94
N ALA A 92 -20.57 -21.10 14.26
CA ALA A 92 -20.58 -19.77 14.86
C ALA A 92 -19.22 -19.06 14.70
N ALA A 93 -18.11 -19.76 14.95
CA ALA A 93 -16.78 -19.20 14.78
C ALA A 93 -16.45 -18.90 13.30
N GLN A 94 -16.92 -19.74 12.37
CA GLN A 94 -16.76 -19.51 10.93
C GLN A 94 -17.50 -18.23 10.53
N ALA A 95 -18.77 -18.10 10.90
CA ALA A 95 -19.57 -16.93 10.55
C ALA A 95 -19.02 -15.62 11.13
N GLU A 96 -18.41 -15.66 12.32
CA GLU A 96 -17.88 -14.47 12.98
C GLU A 96 -16.49 -14.06 12.46
N TYR A 97 -15.56 -15.02 12.34
CA TYR A 97 -14.16 -14.70 12.10
C TYR A 97 -13.69 -14.96 10.67
N VAL A 98 -14.21 -16.01 10.00
CA VAL A 98 -13.76 -16.32 8.63
C VAL A 98 -14.29 -15.27 7.65
N SER A 99 -15.56 -14.89 7.77
CA SER A 99 -16.15 -13.85 6.92
C SER A 99 -15.53 -12.47 7.15
N THR A 100 -15.17 -12.12 8.40
CA THR A 100 -14.49 -10.85 8.70
C THR A 100 -13.04 -10.85 8.20
N ASN A 101 -12.33 -11.99 8.32
CA ASN A 101 -11.00 -12.17 7.72
C ASN A 101 -11.03 -11.94 6.20
N GLU A 102 -11.97 -12.58 5.49
CA GLU A 102 -12.14 -12.42 4.03
C GLU A 102 -12.42 -10.95 3.65
N LEU A 103 -13.27 -10.26 4.43
CA LEU A 103 -13.54 -8.83 4.23
C LEU A 103 -12.28 -7.97 4.36
N HIS A 104 -11.47 -8.19 5.39
CA HIS A 104 -10.22 -7.44 5.58
C HIS A 104 -9.22 -7.70 4.44
N LEU A 105 -9.13 -8.94 3.96
CA LEU A 105 -8.29 -9.27 2.80
C LEU A 105 -8.79 -8.60 1.51
N GLU A 106 -10.10 -8.55 1.28
CA GLU A 106 -10.68 -7.81 0.16
C GLU A 106 -10.39 -6.31 0.25
N GLN A 107 -10.50 -5.73 1.45
CA GLN A 107 -10.17 -4.32 1.69
C GLN A 107 -8.69 -4.02 1.43
N ALA A 108 -7.78 -4.90 1.86
CA ALA A 108 -6.35 -4.79 1.55
C ALA A 108 -6.09 -4.81 0.03
N ARG A 109 -6.72 -5.73 -0.71
CA ARG A 109 -6.62 -5.79 -2.19
C ARG A 109 -7.12 -4.51 -2.86
N SER A 110 -8.28 -4.02 -2.42
CA SER A 110 -8.88 -2.79 -2.96
C SER A 110 -7.95 -1.59 -2.80
N LYS A 111 -7.37 -1.42 -1.59
CA LYS A 111 -6.42 -0.34 -1.28
C LYS A 111 -5.12 -0.48 -2.06
N PHE A 112 -4.65 -1.72 -2.27
CA PHE A 112 -3.50 -1.97 -3.13
C PHE A 112 -3.78 -1.52 -4.57
N HIS A 113 -4.94 -1.84 -5.14
CA HIS A 113 -5.32 -1.34 -6.48
C HIS A 113 -5.43 0.18 -6.55
N GLU A 114 -5.81 0.85 -5.46
CA GLU A 114 -5.77 2.31 -5.39
C GLU A 114 -4.33 2.84 -5.39
N PHE A 115 -3.45 2.20 -4.61
CA PHE A 115 -2.01 2.48 -4.63
C PHE A 115 -1.42 2.32 -6.04
N GLU A 116 -1.74 1.22 -6.75
CA GLU A 116 -1.28 0.99 -8.13
C GLU A 116 -1.72 2.13 -9.07
N LYS A 117 -2.97 2.60 -8.93
CA LYS A 117 -3.49 3.69 -9.76
C LYS A 117 -2.77 5.01 -9.50
N ILE A 118 -2.48 5.34 -8.24
CA ILE A 118 -1.76 6.58 -7.89
C ILE A 118 -0.35 6.53 -8.50
N VAL A 119 0.36 5.42 -8.32
CA VAL A 119 1.70 5.24 -8.89
C VAL A 119 1.66 5.33 -10.43
N GLN A 120 0.70 4.66 -11.07
CA GLN A 120 0.52 4.71 -12.53
C GLN A 120 0.25 6.11 -13.08
N ASN A 121 -0.48 6.93 -12.33
CA ASN A 121 -0.83 8.30 -12.74
C ASN A 121 0.29 9.31 -12.47
N SER A 122 1.16 9.07 -11.49
CA SER A 122 2.26 9.99 -11.12
C SER A 122 3.28 10.19 -12.25
N GLY A 123 3.54 9.13 -13.04
CA GLY A 123 4.63 9.11 -14.02
C GLY A 123 6.04 9.18 -13.40
N ASP A 124 6.14 9.03 -12.07
CA ASP A 124 7.42 9.04 -11.35
C ASP A 124 8.13 7.68 -11.47
N PRO A 125 9.34 7.61 -12.05
CA PRO A 125 10.08 6.37 -12.18
C PRO A 125 10.44 5.73 -10.81
N GLU A 126 10.64 6.52 -9.76
CA GLU A 126 10.97 5.99 -8.42
C GLU A 126 9.77 5.29 -7.78
N LEU A 127 8.57 5.86 -7.95
CA LEU A 127 7.33 5.23 -7.51
C LEU A 127 7.04 3.96 -8.31
N MET A 128 7.35 3.96 -9.61
CA MET A 128 7.21 2.76 -10.44
C MET A 128 8.11 1.61 -10.02
N ASP A 129 9.35 1.88 -9.62
CA ASP A 129 10.23 0.85 -9.07
C ASP A 129 9.64 0.25 -7.78
N THR A 130 9.07 1.09 -6.91
CA THR A 130 8.37 0.63 -5.69
C THR A 130 7.17 -0.27 -6.02
N LEU A 131 6.39 0.08 -7.05
CA LEU A 131 5.28 -0.74 -7.52
C LEU A 131 5.76 -2.09 -8.08
N ASN A 132 6.85 -2.09 -8.85
CA ASN A 132 7.44 -3.32 -9.38
C ASN A 132 7.91 -4.27 -8.27
N ASP A 133 8.50 -3.73 -7.20
CA ASP A 133 8.88 -4.52 -6.01
C ASP A 133 7.65 -5.09 -5.28
N SER A 134 6.53 -4.37 -5.36
CA SER A 134 5.27 -4.71 -4.67
C SER A 134 4.36 -5.65 -5.46
N VAL A 135 4.67 -5.96 -6.73
CA VAL A 135 3.82 -6.77 -7.63
C VAL A 135 3.49 -8.16 -7.07
N ASN A 136 4.33 -8.69 -6.19
CA ASN A 136 4.13 -10.00 -5.57
C ASN A 136 3.19 -9.97 -4.35
N LEU A 137 2.81 -8.81 -3.84
CA LEU A 137 2.00 -8.70 -2.62
C LEU A 137 0.58 -9.25 -2.82
N ILE A 138 -0.07 -8.95 -3.95
CA ILE A 138 -1.41 -9.48 -4.25
C ILE A 138 -1.42 -11.01 -4.32
N PRO A 139 -0.55 -11.67 -5.11
CA PRO A 139 -0.45 -13.13 -5.10
C PRO A 139 -0.15 -13.75 -3.73
N LEU A 140 0.60 -13.03 -2.87
CA LEU A 140 0.87 -13.48 -1.51
C LEU A 140 -0.38 -13.42 -0.62
N LEU A 141 -1.21 -12.38 -0.75
CA LEU A 141 -2.50 -12.30 -0.06
C LEU A 141 -3.43 -13.44 -0.51
N ASP A 142 -3.48 -13.73 -1.81
CA ASP A 142 -4.30 -14.83 -2.35
C ASP A 142 -3.83 -16.20 -1.85
N THR A 143 -2.51 -16.39 -1.76
CA THR A 143 -1.91 -17.61 -1.21
C THR A 143 -2.23 -17.74 0.28
N TYR A 144 -2.17 -16.64 1.03
CA TYR A 144 -2.52 -16.59 2.45
C TYR A 144 -4.00 -16.95 2.67
N GLU A 145 -4.92 -16.31 1.94
CA GLU A 145 -6.37 -16.59 2.03
C GLU A 145 -6.65 -18.07 1.73
N SER A 146 -6.08 -18.59 0.64
CA SER A 146 -6.25 -19.99 0.23
C SER A 146 -5.75 -20.96 1.30
N ALA A 147 -4.61 -20.65 1.94
CA ALA A 147 -4.06 -21.46 3.02
C ALA A 147 -4.96 -21.44 4.26
N PHE A 148 -5.49 -20.27 4.63
CA PHE A 148 -6.41 -20.15 5.75
C PHE A 148 -7.72 -20.90 5.49
N GLN A 149 -8.33 -20.75 4.31
CA GLN A 149 -9.53 -21.50 3.92
C GLN A 149 -9.32 -23.02 3.93
N ALA A 150 -8.13 -23.49 3.54
CA ALA A 150 -7.76 -24.90 3.65
C ALA A 150 -7.75 -25.38 5.12
N VAL A 151 -7.23 -24.56 6.04
CA VAL A 151 -7.27 -24.84 7.49
C VAL A 151 -8.71 -24.86 8.01
N VAL A 152 -9.54 -23.89 7.64
CA VAL A 152 -10.96 -23.84 8.00
C VAL A 152 -11.67 -25.12 7.53
N THR A 153 -11.45 -25.52 6.28
CA THR A 153 -12.04 -26.75 5.70
C THR A 153 -11.58 -28.00 6.46
N ALA A 154 -10.30 -28.09 6.82
CA ALA A 154 -9.78 -29.23 7.59
C ALA A 154 -10.40 -29.30 9.00
N ILE A 155 -10.61 -28.15 9.65
CA ILE A 155 -11.28 -28.07 10.95
C ILE A 155 -12.77 -28.45 10.82
N GLU A 156 -13.45 -27.99 9.78
CA GLU A 156 -14.84 -28.36 9.49
C GLU A 156 -14.97 -29.89 9.44
N GLN A 157 -14.18 -30.54 8.58
CA GLN A 157 -14.19 -32.00 8.41
C GLN A 157 -13.92 -32.74 9.72
N ARG A 158 -13.05 -32.20 10.57
CA ARG A 158 -12.74 -32.77 11.88
C ARG A 158 -13.89 -32.61 12.88
N SER A 159 -14.59 -31.47 12.84
CA SER A 159 -15.64 -31.09 13.79
C SER A 159 -17.01 -31.72 13.51
N ARG A 160 -17.22 -32.26 12.31
CA ARG A 160 -18.50 -32.90 11.92
C ARG A 160 -18.90 -34.02 12.87
N PRO A 161 -20.21 -34.34 13.02
CA PRO A 161 -20.69 -35.41 13.90
C PRO A 161 -20.02 -36.78 13.67
N ASP A 162 -19.68 -37.09 12.42
CA ASP A 162 -18.94 -38.27 11.96
C ASP A 162 -17.42 -38.05 11.84
N GLY A 163 -16.93 -36.89 12.28
CA GLY A 163 -15.53 -36.49 12.23
C GLY A 163 -14.65 -37.29 13.20
N GLN A 164 -13.33 -37.20 12.97
CA GLN A 164 -12.33 -37.94 13.75
C GLN A 164 -12.38 -37.58 15.24
N GLU A 165 -12.64 -36.31 15.58
CA GLU A 165 -12.67 -35.85 16.96
C GLU A 165 -13.87 -36.42 17.72
N ASN A 166 -15.05 -36.43 17.10
CA ASN A 166 -16.24 -37.06 17.68
C ASN A 166 -16.09 -38.57 17.80
N THR A 167 -15.44 -39.23 16.83
CA THR A 167 -15.13 -40.67 16.91
C THR A 167 -14.19 -40.98 18.07
N MET A 168 -13.18 -40.13 18.30
CA MET A 168 -12.27 -40.25 19.46
C MET A 168 -13.01 -40.04 20.77
N PHE A 169 -13.86 -39.02 20.89
CA PHE A 169 -14.66 -38.79 22.09
C PHE A 169 -15.64 -39.93 22.37
N ALA A 170 -16.32 -40.45 21.34
CA ALA A 170 -17.20 -41.61 21.48
C ALA A 170 -16.44 -42.84 21.98
N THR A 171 -15.24 -43.09 21.44
CA THR A 171 -14.37 -44.19 21.87
C THR A 171 -13.88 -44.00 23.31
N LEU A 172 -13.51 -42.78 23.69
CA LEU A 172 -13.06 -42.47 25.04
C LEU A 172 -14.18 -42.64 26.06
N ASN A 173 -15.39 -42.15 25.76
CA ASN A 173 -16.58 -42.36 26.59
C ASN A 173 -16.92 -43.85 26.71
N GLN A 174 -16.75 -44.62 25.63
CA GLN A 174 -16.96 -46.07 25.65
C GLN A 174 -15.92 -46.76 26.55
N LEU A 175 -14.64 -46.39 26.46
CA LEU A 175 -13.57 -46.91 27.33
C LEU A 175 -13.84 -46.55 28.80
N GLU A 176 -14.20 -45.30 29.09
CA GLU A 176 -14.53 -44.85 30.45
C GLU A 176 -15.74 -45.58 31.02
N ALA A 177 -16.77 -45.85 30.20
CA ALA A 177 -17.92 -46.65 30.60
C ALA A 177 -17.60 -48.13 30.84
N MET A 178 -16.55 -48.67 30.19
CA MET A 178 -16.05 -50.03 30.47
C MET A 178 -15.23 -50.09 31.75
N VAL A 179 -14.52 -49.01 32.10
CA VAL A 179 -13.64 -48.95 33.28
C VAL A 179 -14.38 -48.52 34.55
N SER A 180 -15.31 -47.57 34.47
CA SER A 180 -16.09 -47.06 35.60
C SER A 180 -16.84 -48.11 36.44
N PRO A 181 -17.42 -49.18 35.86
CA PRO A 181 -18.12 -50.19 36.64
C PRO A 181 -17.21 -51.23 37.29
N LEU A 182 -15.87 -51.18 37.14
CA LEU A 182 -14.95 -52.06 37.90
C LEU A 182 -14.89 -51.56 39.35
N PRO A 183 -15.63 -52.19 40.29
CA PRO A 183 -15.50 -51.87 41.69
C PRO A 183 -14.38 -52.76 42.17
N ASP A 184 -13.13 -52.30 42.11
CA ASP A 184 -12.04 -53.17 42.56
C ASP A 184 -11.49 -52.73 43.93
N PRO A 185 -12.16 -53.12 45.02
CA PRO A 185 -11.58 -53.04 46.35
C PRO A 185 -10.36 -53.95 46.52
N GLU A 186 -10.04 -54.86 45.57
CA GLU A 186 -8.81 -55.66 45.61
C GLU A 186 -7.58 -54.87 45.12
N LEU A 187 -7.74 -53.88 44.22
CA LEU A 187 -6.63 -52.98 43.83
C LEU A 187 -6.16 -52.07 44.97
N LEU A 188 -7.02 -51.79 45.96
CA LEU A 188 -6.63 -51.08 47.19
C LEU A 188 -5.88 -51.98 48.19
N GLN A 189 -5.96 -53.30 48.06
CA GLN A 189 -5.27 -54.26 48.94
C GLN A 189 -3.86 -54.63 48.45
N LEU A 190 -3.48 -54.27 47.21
CA LEU A 190 -2.13 -54.48 46.67
C LEU A 190 -1.18 -53.31 46.94
N VAL A 191 -1.68 -52.20 47.51
CA VAL A 191 -0.91 -50.96 47.78
C VAL A 191 -0.64 -50.75 49.28
N PHE A 192 -1.15 -51.62 50.16
CA PHE A 192 -0.87 -51.62 51.60
C PHE A 192 -0.50 -53.03 52.09
#